data_AF-A0A2S2NA53-F1
#
_entry.id   AF-A0A2S2NA53-F1
#
_cell.length_a   1.000
_cell.length_b   1.000
_cell.length_c   1.000
_cell.angle_alpha   90.00
_cell.angle_beta   90.00
_cell.angle_gamma   90.00
#
_symmetry.space_group_name_H-M   'P 1'
#
loop_
_entity.id
_entity.type
_entity.pdbx_description
1 polymer ?
#
loop_
_entity_poly.entity_id
_entity_poly.type
_entity_poly.pdbx_seq_one_letter_code
_entity_poly.pdbx_strand_id
1 'polypeptide(L)'
;MSNTISPHVPDQEPFKNYLDRLKAQLSVLKVKDDQRQKYLIAYIGPEAYSQLKDACLPSHPTESTFEDLVTYLDAIYSPRRLVVSDRFKFNQCCQSSGESVQEFITTLKKLASHCDFDTFLDDTLRDRLIVGLADEACQRKLLGESSLTFQKACEKALDSELVRNQSNQIKK
;
A
#
# COMPACT_ATOMS: atom_id res chain seq x y z
N MET A 1 -26.96 9.90 -10.95
CA MET A 1 -25.71 9.70 -10.18
C MET A 1 -24.57 10.09 -11.10
N SER A 2 -23.73 11.04 -10.73
CA SER A 2 -22.60 11.47 -11.57
C SER A 2 -21.58 10.33 -11.62
N ASN A 3 -21.38 9.72 -12.79
CA ASN A 3 -20.37 8.66 -13.04
C ASN A 3 -18.95 9.25 -13.11
N THR A 4 -18.65 10.21 -12.25
CA THR A 4 -17.41 11.00 -12.32
C THR A 4 -16.55 10.69 -11.11
N ILE A 5 -15.32 10.28 -11.38
CA ILE A 5 -14.29 10.05 -10.36
C ILE A 5 -13.92 11.39 -9.70
N SER A 6 -13.74 11.40 -8.38
CA SER A 6 -13.22 12.57 -7.66
C SER A 6 -11.77 12.87 -8.07
N PRO A 7 -11.38 14.16 -8.16
CA PRO A 7 -10.03 14.56 -8.55
C PRO A 7 -8.97 14.07 -7.56
N HIS A 8 -7.70 14.07 -8.01
CA HIS A 8 -6.58 13.76 -7.14
C HIS A 8 -6.37 14.90 -6.14
N VAL A 9 -6.25 14.56 -4.87
CA VAL A 9 -5.89 15.49 -3.80
C VAL A 9 -4.62 14.96 -3.12
N PRO A 10 -3.44 15.57 -3.36
CA PRO A 10 -2.15 15.03 -2.92
C PRO A 10 -2.06 14.72 -1.42
N ASP A 11 -2.66 15.57 -0.58
CA ASP A 11 -2.63 15.41 0.88
C ASP A 11 -3.57 14.32 1.42
N GLN A 12 -4.52 13.84 0.59
CA GLN A 12 -5.56 12.90 1.03
C GLN A 12 -5.33 11.47 0.52
N GLU A 13 -4.67 11.32 -0.62
CA GLU A 13 -4.38 10.01 -1.19
C GLU A 13 -3.05 10.01 -1.95
N PRO A 14 -2.30 8.89 -1.99
CA PRO A 14 -1.20 8.71 -2.93
C PRO A 14 -1.68 8.75 -4.38
N PHE A 15 -0.90 9.33 -5.29
CA PHE A 15 -1.23 9.39 -6.72
C PHE A 15 -1.49 8.00 -7.34
N LYS A 16 -0.76 6.97 -6.90
CA LYS A 16 -0.99 5.59 -7.33
C LYS A 16 -2.41 5.10 -7.04
N ASN A 17 -2.98 5.47 -5.88
CA ASN A 17 -4.35 5.10 -5.53
C ASN A 17 -5.37 5.82 -6.43
N TYR A 18 -5.15 7.12 -6.71
CA TYR A 18 -5.94 7.85 -7.70
C TYR A 18 -5.91 7.16 -9.06
N LEU A 19 -4.71 6.79 -9.52
CA LEU A 19 -4.50 6.15 -10.82
C LEU A 19 -5.24 4.81 -10.93
N ASP A 20 -5.23 4.00 -9.87
CA ASP A 20 -5.96 2.73 -9.82
C ASP A 20 -7.48 2.95 -9.90
N ARG A 21 -8.01 3.94 -9.17
CA ARG A 21 -9.43 4.32 -9.28
C ARG A 21 -9.78 4.81 -10.68
N LEU A 22 -8.92 5.62 -11.31
CA LEU A 22 -9.12 6.10 -12.67
C LEU A 22 -9.15 4.93 -13.66
N LYS A 23 -8.17 4.03 -13.60
CA LYS A 23 -8.12 2.84 -14.48
C LYS A 23 -9.36 1.96 -14.32
N ALA A 24 -9.83 1.75 -13.08
CA ALA A 24 -11.07 1.03 -12.83
C ALA A 24 -12.28 1.72 -13.49
N GLN A 25 -12.39 3.04 -13.37
CA GLN A 25 -13.47 3.82 -13.99
C GLN A 25 -13.41 3.76 -15.52
N LEU A 26 -12.22 3.91 -16.11
CA LEU A 26 -12.02 3.79 -17.57
C LEU A 26 -12.44 2.41 -18.09
N SER A 27 -12.16 1.35 -17.31
CA SER A 27 -12.59 -0.02 -17.64
C SER A 27 -14.11 -0.17 -17.59
N VAL A 28 -14.76 0.37 -16.55
CA VAL A 28 -16.24 0.34 -16.44
C VAL A 28 -16.90 1.08 -17.60
N LEU A 29 -16.33 2.22 -17.98
CA LEU A 29 -16.80 3.05 -19.09
C LEU A 29 -16.39 2.51 -20.48
N LYS A 30 -15.60 1.43 -20.54
CA LYS A 30 -15.05 0.84 -21.78
C LYS A 30 -14.35 1.88 -22.66
N VAL A 31 -13.60 2.79 -22.03
CA VAL A 31 -12.85 3.84 -22.71
C VAL A 31 -11.74 3.22 -23.54
N LYS A 32 -11.63 3.65 -24.80
CA LYS A 32 -10.57 3.20 -25.70
C LYS A 32 -9.22 3.79 -25.27
N ASP A 33 -8.14 3.08 -25.60
CA ASP A 33 -6.79 3.46 -25.16
C ASP A 33 -6.37 4.87 -25.65
N ASP A 34 -6.76 5.23 -26.87
CA ASP A 34 -6.54 6.55 -27.49
C ASP A 34 -7.31 7.70 -26.81
N GLN A 35 -8.22 7.39 -25.89
CA GLN A 35 -8.99 8.37 -25.13
C GLN A 35 -8.51 8.50 -23.68
N ARG A 36 -7.75 7.53 -23.13
CA ARG A 36 -7.38 7.51 -21.71
C ARG A 36 -6.62 8.77 -21.27
N GLN A 37 -5.74 9.28 -22.11
CA GLN A 37 -5.02 10.53 -21.92
C GLN A 37 -5.97 11.71 -21.64
N LYS A 38 -7.03 11.85 -22.45
CA LYS A 38 -8.03 12.92 -22.32
C LYS A 38 -8.79 12.81 -21.00
N TYR A 39 -9.11 11.59 -20.58
CA TYR A 39 -9.74 11.33 -19.30
C TYR A 39 -8.83 11.69 -18.12
N LEU A 40 -7.54 11.32 -18.18
CA LEU A 40 -6.58 11.70 -17.16
C LEU A 40 -6.55 13.22 -17.01
N ILE A 41 -6.34 13.95 -18.11
CA ILE A 41 -6.32 15.42 -18.11
C ILE A 41 -7.62 16.01 -17.54
N ALA A 42 -8.78 15.47 -17.92
CA ALA A 42 -10.07 15.98 -17.48
C ALA A 42 -10.35 15.76 -15.98
N TYR A 43 -9.81 14.68 -15.40
CA TYR A 43 -10.22 14.23 -14.07
C TYR A 43 -9.12 14.28 -13.01
N ILE A 44 -7.86 14.60 -13.34
CA ILE A 44 -6.78 14.69 -12.33
C ILE A 44 -6.97 15.83 -11.34
N GLY A 45 -7.73 16.86 -11.74
CA GLY A 45 -7.95 18.05 -10.94
C GLY A 45 -6.97 19.19 -11.25
N PRO A 46 -7.30 20.41 -10.82
CA PRO A 46 -6.61 21.62 -11.27
C PRO A 46 -5.17 21.72 -10.78
N GLU A 47 -4.89 21.34 -9.53
CA GLU A 47 -3.55 21.38 -8.95
C GLU A 47 -2.60 20.42 -9.68
N ALA A 48 -3.02 19.15 -9.82
CA ALA A 48 -2.24 18.15 -10.54
C ALA A 48 -2.05 18.47 -12.02
N TYR A 49 -3.07 19.04 -12.67
CA TYR A 49 -2.93 19.50 -14.04
C TYR A 49 -1.91 20.63 -14.17
N SER A 50 -1.87 21.58 -13.23
CA SER A 50 -0.89 22.68 -13.25
C SER A 50 0.54 22.14 -13.20
N GLN A 51 0.83 21.24 -12.25
CA GLN A 51 2.16 20.66 -12.08
C GLN A 51 2.54 19.76 -13.27
N LEU A 52 1.59 18.98 -13.79
CA LEU A 52 1.80 18.17 -15.00
C LEU A 52 2.13 19.04 -16.22
N LYS A 53 1.43 20.16 -16.40
CA LYS A 53 1.67 21.08 -17.52
C LYS A 53 3.08 21.65 -17.48
N ASP A 54 3.57 22.04 -16.30
CA ASP A 54 4.94 22.53 -16.13
C ASP A 54 5.96 21.42 -16.41
N ALA A 55 5.69 20.18 -15.99
CA ALA A 55 6.56 19.03 -16.25
C ALA A 55 6.61 18.59 -17.72
N CYS A 56 5.59 18.91 -18.53
CA CYS A 56 5.55 18.58 -19.96
C CYS A 56 6.36 19.53 -20.85
N LEU A 57 6.83 20.69 -20.34
CA LEU A 57 7.50 21.69 -21.16
C LEU A 57 8.76 21.13 -21.86
N PRO A 58 8.98 21.43 -23.15
CA PRO A 58 8.26 22.42 -23.97
C PRO A 58 6.98 21.91 -24.66
N SER A 59 6.62 20.63 -24.50
CA SER A 59 5.40 20.04 -25.08
C SER A 59 4.14 20.34 -24.24
N HIS A 60 2.96 20.07 -24.79
CA HIS A 60 1.68 20.20 -24.08
C HIS A 60 1.18 18.83 -23.58
N PRO A 61 0.49 18.73 -22.42
CA PRO A 61 -0.07 17.45 -21.95
C PRO A 61 -0.93 16.71 -22.99
N THR A 62 -1.59 17.43 -23.90
CA THR A 62 -2.41 16.86 -24.98
C THR A 62 -1.59 16.23 -26.11
N GLU A 63 -0.28 16.43 -26.14
CA GLU A 63 0.65 15.90 -27.14
C GLU A 63 1.40 14.64 -26.65
N SER A 64 1.33 14.34 -25.35
CA SER A 64 2.00 13.19 -24.71
C SER A 64 1.08 11.98 -24.59
N THR A 65 1.63 10.77 -24.50
CA THR A 65 0.82 9.56 -24.27
C THR A 65 0.27 9.48 -22.85
N PHE A 66 -0.73 8.63 -22.60
CA PHE A 66 -1.24 8.41 -21.25
C PHE A 66 -0.11 7.94 -20.31
N GLU A 67 0.75 7.05 -20.79
CA GLU A 67 1.88 6.47 -20.08
C GLU A 67 2.93 7.54 -19.72
N ASP A 68 3.22 8.48 -20.63
CA ASP A 68 4.14 9.60 -20.37
C ASP A 68 3.57 10.51 -19.27
N LEU A 69 2.28 10.87 -19.36
CA LEU A 69 1.62 11.71 -18.36
C LEU A 69 1.60 11.06 -16.98
N VAL A 70 1.34 9.75 -16.92
CA VAL A 70 1.42 8.98 -15.67
C VAL A 70 2.84 9.01 -15.11
N THR A 71 3.86 8.90 -15.96
CA THR A 71 5.27 8.96 -15.54
C THR A 71 5.63 10.33 -14.96
N TYR A 72 5.20 11.43 -15.59
CA TYR A 72 5.40 12.78 -15.05
C TYR A 72 4.70 12.97 -13.70
N LEU A 73 3.43 12.57 -13.60
CA LEU A 73 2.68 12.68 -12.35
C LEU A 73 3.27 11.81 -11.23
N ASP A 74 3.77 10.61 -11.53
CA ASP A 74 4.43 9.78 -10.53
C ASP A 74 5.74 10.42 -10.06
N ALA A 75 6.52 11.04 -10.95
CA ALA A 75 7.73 11.76 -10.55
C ALA A 75 7.42 12.98 -9.64
N ILE A 76 6.28 13.65 -9.87
CA ILE A 76 5.82 14.80 -9.07
C ILE A 76 5.35 14.35 -7.68
N TYR A 77 4.50 13.31 -7.61
CA TYR A 77 3.78 12.92 -6.40
C TYR A 77 4.39 11.76 -5.63
N SER A 78 5.34 11.05 -6.24
CA SER A 78 6.16 10.02 -5.61
C SER A 78 7.62 10.45 -5.65
N PRO A 79 7.99 11.62 -5.05
CA PRO A 79 9.37 12.04 -5.01
C PRO A 79 10.22 10.93 -4.40
N ARG A 80 11.41 10.71 -4.97
CA ARG A 80 12.28 9.57 -4.72
C ARG A 80 12.35 9.21 -3.22
N ARG A 81 11.59 8.19 -2.80
CA ARG A 81 11.65 7.69 -1.43
C ARG A 81 12.96 6.95 -1.24
N LEU A 82 13.60 7.17 -0.09
CA LEU A 82 14.75 6.38 0.31
C LEU A 82 14.23 5.02 0.77
N VAL A 83 14.05 4.09 -0.17
CA VAL A 83 13.59 2.71 0.09
C VAL A 83 14.36 2.07 1.25
N VAL A 84 15.66 2.36 1.36
CA VAL A 84 16.51 1.92 2.48
C VAL A 84 16.00 2.43 3.83
N SER A 85 15.56 3.69 3.91
CA SER A 85 14.97 4.27 5.12
C SER A 85 13.63 3.60 5.47
N ASP A 86 12.80 3.33 4.48
CA ASP A 86 11.50 2.67 4.70
C ASP A 86 11.69 1.22 5.15
N ARG A 87 12.62 0.48 4.53
CA ARG A 87 13.03 -0.86 4.97
C ARG A 87 13.62 -0.85 6.37
N PHE A 88 14.40 0.19 6.73
CA PHE A 88 14.94 0.34 8.09
C PHE A 88 13.84 0.52 9.14
N LYS A 89 12.79 1.31 8.84
CA LYS A 89 11.62 1.45 9.72
C LYS A 89 10.83 0.15 9.81
N PHE A 90 10.57 -0.51 8.68
CA PHE A 90 9.89 -1.80 8.63
C PHE A 90 10.60 -2.85 9.49
N ASN A 91 11.93 -2.94 9.38
CA ASN A 91 12.71 -3.93 10.12
C ASN A 91 12.82 -3.68 11.63
N GLN A 92 12.52 -2.46 12.09
CA GLN A 92 12.41 -2.12 13.51
C GLN A 92 10.99 -2.30 14.06
N CYS A 93 10.01 -2.60 13.22
CA CYS A 93 8.63 -2.74 13.64
C CYS A 93 8.46 -4.02 14.48
N CYS A 94 8.02 -3.83 15.73
CA CYS A 94 7.64 -4.87 16.66
C CYS A 94 6.29 -4.51 17.29
N GLN A 95 5.53 -5.50 17.72
CA GLN A 95 4.27 -5.33 18.41
C GLN A 95 4.50 -4.55 19.72
N SER A 96 3.81 -3.43 19.86
CA SER A 96 3.92 -2.58 21.04
C SER A 96 3.20 -3.20 22.23
N SER A 97 3.58 -2.79 23.45
CA SER A 97 2.89 -3.25 24.67
C SER A 97 1.41 -2.85 24.63
N GLY A 98 0.52 -3.86 24.64
CA GLY A 98 -0.93 -3.66 24.59
C GLY A 98 -1.51 -3.48 23.19
N GLU A 99 -0.69 -3.43 22.14
CA GLU A 99 -1.15 -3.48 20.75
C GLU A 99 -1.69 -4.89 20.44
N SER A 100 -2.85 -5.00 19.80
CA SER A 100 -3.38 -6.27 19.35
C SER A 100 -2.59 -6.84 18.17
N VAL A 101 -2.68 -8.15 17.94
CA VAL A 101 -2.03 -8.77 16.77
C VAL A 101 -2.57 -8.18 15.47
N GLN A 102 -3.87 -7.86 15.41
CA GLN A 102 -4.51 -7.28 14.22
C GLN A 102 -3.99 -5.87 13.90
N GLU A 103 -3.80 -5.03 14.92
CA GLU A 103 -3.21 -3.69 14.76
C GLU A 103 -1.77 -3.80 14.27
N PHE A 104 -0.98 -4.68 14.87
CA PHE A 104 0.41 -4.92 14.46
C PHE A 104 0.52 -5.39 13.00
N ILE A 105 -0.31 -6.35 12.57
CA ILE A 105 -0.37 -6.80 11.16
C ILE A 105 -0.71 -5.64 10.22
N THR A 106 -1.63 -4.76 10.63
CA THR A 106 -2.04 -3.58 9.84
C THR A 106 -0.88 -2.59 9.69
N THR A 107 -0.17 -2.32 10.79
CA THR A 107 1.04 -1.48 10.80
C THR A 107 2.12 -2.05 9.90
N LEU A 108 2.40 -3.36 9.98
CA LEU A 108 3.38 -4.03 9.12
C LEU A 108 3.05 -3.90 7.63
N LYS A 109 1.80 -4.19 7.23
CA LYS A 109 1.35 -4.05 5.84
C LYS A 109 1.50 -2.62 5.33
N LYS A 110 1.19 -1.63 6.18
CA LYS A 110 1.35 -0.21 5.83
C LYS A 110 2.82 0.14 5.59
N LEU A 111 3.72 -0.27 6.48
CA LEU A 111 5.16 -0.01 6.32
C LEU A 111 5.74 -0.70 5.08
N ALA A 112 5.34 -1.96 4.83
CA ALA A 112 5.81 -2.73 3.68
C ALA A 112 5.40 -2.11 2.33
N SER A 113 4.30 -1.35 2.27
CA SER A 113 3.81 -0.70 1.05
C SER A 113 4.78 0.34 0.44
N HIS A 114 5.79 0.76 1.19
CA HIS A 114 6.82 1.71 0.76
C HIS A 114 8.22 1.08 0.61
N CYS A 115 8.34 -0.23 0.79
CA CYS A 115 9.64 -0.92 0.88
C CYS A 115 10.11 -1.58 -0.42
N ASP A 116 9.31 -1.56 -1.49
CA ASP A 116 9.62 -2.19 -2.78
C ASP A 116 10.13 -3.64 -2.60
N PHE A 117 9.40 -4.46 -1.86
CA PHE A 117 9.75 -5.87 -1.65
C PHE A 117 9.39 -6.77 -2.84
N ASP A 118 8.55 -6.27 -3.76
CA ASP A 118 8.13 -6.98 -4.97
C ASP A 118 7.72 -8.43 -4.69
N THR A 119 8.38 -9.40 -5.34
CA THR A 119 8.11 -10.83 -5.20
C THR A 119 8.42 -11.39 -3.82
N PHE A 120 9.20 -10.68 -2.99
CA PHE A 120 9.57 -11.09 -1.63
C PHE A 120 8.63 -10.53 -0.57
N LEU A 121 7.54 -9.85 -0.96
CA LEU A 121 6.64 -9.19 -0.01
C LEU A 121 6.04 -10.18 1.00
N ASP A 122 5.59 -11.36 0.56
CA ASP A 122 4.99 -12.37 1.46
C ASP A 122 6.01 -12.88 2.48
N ASP A 123 7.19 -13.30 2.01
CA ASP A 123 8.26 -13.80 2.88
C ASP A 123 8.71 -12.73 3.88
N THR A 124 8.88 -11.49 3.43
CA THR A 124 9.35 -10.40 4.29
C THR A 124 8.32 -10.02 5.35
N LEU A 125 7.04 -9.98 4.99
CA LEU A 125 5.95 -9.76 5.94
C LEU A 125 5.83 -10.89 6.96
N ARG A 126 5.92 -12.14 6.51
CA ARG A 126 5.92 -13.33 7.38
C ARG A 126 7.05 -13.26 8.39
N ASP A 127 8.28 -13.11 7.91
CA ASP A 127 9.47 -13.16 8.76
C ASP A 127 9.45 -12.00 9.77
N ARG A 128 9.03 -10.81 9.34
CA ARG A 128 8.92 -9.65 10.22
C ARG A 128 7.81 -9.79 11.25
N LEU A 129 6.67 -10.37 10.88
CA LEU A 129 5.58 -10.69 11.81
C LEU A 129 6.11 -11.63 12.90
N ILE A 130 6.75 -12.74 12.53
CA ILE A 130 7.26 -13.73 13.49
C ILE A 130 8.21 -13.08 14.48
N VAL A 131 9.22 -12.34 13.99
CA VAL A 131 10.23 -11.77 14.88
C VAL A 131 9.67 -10.59 15.70
N GLY A 132 8.65 -9.89 15.20
CA GLY A 132 8.06 -8.72 15.88
C GLY A 132 6.90 -9.02 16.83
N LEU A 133 6.33 -10.23 16.85
CA LEU A 133 5.22 -10.58 17.74
C LEU A 133 5.64 -10.50 19.22
N ALA A 134 4.75 -10.04 20.11
CA ALA A 134 5.04 -9.98 21.55
C ALA A 134 4.91 -11.36 22.24
N ASP A 135 4.09 -12.26 21.70
CA ASP A 135 3.89 -13.61 22.24
C ASP A 135 4.99 -14.57 21.76
N GLU A 136 6.04 -14.75 22.56
CA GLU A 136 7.14 -15.68 22.26
C GLU A 136 6.69 -17.13 22.08
N ALA A 137 5.60 -17.56 22.75
CA ALA A 137 5.11 -18.92 22.58
C ALA A 137 4.47 -19.09 21.21
N CYS A 138 3.78 -18.07 20.71
CA CYS A 138 3.32 -18.00 19.33
C CYS A 138 4.50 -18.00 18.35
N GLN A 139 5.52 -17.16 18.59
CA GLN A 139 6.72 -17.11 17.73
C GLN A 139 7.35 -18.50 17.55
N ARG A 140 7.58 -19.23 18.67
CA ARG A 140 8.17 -20.57 18.64
C ARG A 140 7.34 -21.57 17.84
N LYS A 141 6.00 -21.49 17.93
CA LYS A 141 5.10 -22.34 17.14
C LYS A 141 5.22 -22.03 15.65
N LEU A 142 5.22 -20.75 15.28
CA LEU A 142 5.33 -20.31 13.88
C LEU A 142 6.67 -20.71 13.26
N LEU A 143 7.77 -20.60 14.01
CA LEU A 143 9.11 -21.02 13.57
C LEU A 143 9.23 -22.52 13.27
N GLY A 144 8.34 -23.35 13.82
CA GLY A 144 8.32 -24.80 13.59
C GLY A 144 7.53 -25.23 12.33
N GLU A 145 6.88 -24.31 11.63
CA GLU A 145 6.03 -24.62 10.47
C GLU A 145 6.86 -24.70 9.18
N SER A 146 6.82 -25.85 8.50
CA SER A 146 7.65 -26.12 7.32
C SER A 146 7.25 -25.37 6.04
N SER A 147 5.99 -24.94 5.93
CA SER A 147 5.47 -24.21 4.78
C SER A 147 4.51 -23.11 5.23
N LEU A 148 5.09 -22.07 5.83
CA LEU A 148 4.35 -20.94 6.39
C LEU A 148 4.33 -19.78 5.39
N THR A 149 3.12 -19.33 5.05
CA THR A 149 2.89 -18.08 4.30
C THR A 149 2.56 -16.96 5.27
N PHE A 150 2.66 -15.71 4.85
CA PHE A 150 2.26 -14.59 5.71
C PHE A 150 0.80 -14.70 6.16
N GLN A 151 -0.11 -15.07 5.25
CA GLN A 151 -1.52 -15.26 5.59
C GLN A 151 -1.72 -16.30 6.71
N LYS A 152 -1.11 -17.48 6.58
CA LYS A 152 -1.22 -18.54 7.60
C LYS A 152 -0.58 -18.11 8.93
N ALA A 153 0.50 -17.33 8.89
CA ALA A 153 1.12 -16.79 10.09
C ALA A 153 0.19 -15.79 10.80
N CYS A 154 -0.49 -14.92 10.06
CA CYS A 154 -1.51 -14.00 10.60
C CYS A 154 -2.64 -14.77 11.29
N GLU A 155 -3.23 -15.76 10.61
CA GLU A 155 -4.32 -16.58 11.15
C GLU A 155 -3.93 -17.23 12.48
N LYS A 156 -2.79 -17.94 12.51
CA LYS A 156 -2.28 -18.60 13.72
C LYS A 156 -1.95 -17.61 14.85
N ALA A 157 -1.44 -16.43 14.52
CA ALA A 157 -1.13 -15.41 15.53
C ALA A 157 -2.41 -14.82 16.16
N LEU A 158 -3.43 -14.55 15.34
CA LEU A 158 -4.74 -14.09 15.79
C LEU A 158 -5.43 -15.14 16.68
N ASP A 159 -5.40 -16.41 16.26
CA ASP A 159 -5.96 -17.52 17.05
C ASP A 159 -5.23 -17.67 18.40
N SER A 160 -3.90 -17.54 18.41
CA SER A 160 -3.10 -17.58 19.65
C SER A 160 -3.48 -16.46 20.61
N GLU A 161 -3.66 -15.24 20.11
CA GLU A 161 -4.10 -14.10 20.91
C GLU A 161 -5.51 -14.32 21.49
N LEU A 162 -6.43 -14.82 20.68
CA LEU A 162 -7.80 -15.13 21.12
C LEU A 162 -7.82 -16.16 22.26
N VAL A 163 -7.12 -17.28 22.08
CA VAL A 163 -7.02 -18.35 23.10
C VAL A 163 -6.40 -17.83 24.39
N ARG A 164 -5.35 -17.01 24.29
CA ARG A 164 -4.69 -16.38 25.45
C ARG A 164 -5.64 -15.44 26.19
N ASN A 165 -6.36 -14.59 25.47
CA ASN A 165 -7.29 -13.64 26.05
C ASN A 165 -8.46 -14.35 26.75
N GLN A 166 -9.03 -15.40 26.13
CA GLN A 166 -10.05 -16.24 26.75
C GLN A 166 -9.53 -16.95 28.01
N SER A 167 -8.34 -17.54 27.94
CA SER A 167 -7.70 -18.22 29.09
C SER A 167 -7.48 -17.26 30.27
N ASN A 168 -7.15 -16.00 30.00
CA ASN A 168 -6.97 -14.96 31.02
C ASN A 168 -8.31 -14.51 31.64
N GLN A 169 -9.43 -14.63 30.92
CA GLN A 169 -10.77 -14.35 31.46
C GLN A 169 -11.26 -15.47 32.36
N ILE A 170 -10.95 -16.74 32.03
CA ILE A 170 -11.35 -17.92 32.83
C ILE A 170 -10.61 -17.97 34.19
N LYS A 171 -9.41 -17.39 34.27
CA LYS A 171 -8.58 -17.37 35.49
C LYS A 171 -8.89 -16.20 36.45
N LYS A 172 -9.83 -15.31 36.09
CA LYS A 172 -10.31 -14.21 36.94
C LYS A 172 -11.62 -14.61 37.61
#